data_AF-A0A9C9F5V8-F1
#
_entry.id   AF-A0A9C9F5V8-F1
#
_cell.length_a   1.000
_cell.length_b   1.000
_cell.length_c   1.000
_cell.angle_alpha   90.00
_cell.angle_beta   90.00
_cell.angle_gamma   90.00
#
_symmetry.space_group_name_H-M   'P 1'
#
loop_
_entity.id
_entity.type
_entity.pdbx_description
1 polymer ?
#
loop_
_entity_poly.entity_id
_entity_poly.type
_entity_poly.pdbx_seq_one_letter_code
_entity_poly.pdbx_strand_id
1 'polypeptide(L)' 'MYRDRNCGEVGEADIGKELTLSGWVFRRRDHGGLIFVDLRDRSGLVQVVFSPDVSSEAHES' A
#
# COMPACT_ATOMS: atom_id res chain seq x y z
N MET A 1 16.45 -7.50 -5.24
CA MET A 1 15.07 -8.02 -5.38
C MET A 1 14.15 -6.83 -5.12
N TYR A 2 13.21 -6.51 -6.01
CA TYR A 2 12.44 -5.25 -5.95
C TYR A 2 11.10 -5.35 -5.18
N ARG A 3 10.77 -6.52 -4.62
CA ARG A 3 9.57 -6.75 -3.78
C ARG A 3 9.72 -8.02 -2.94
N ASP A 4 9.06 -8.07 -1.79
CA ASP A 4 9.03 -9.23 -0.86
C ASP A 4 7.86 -10.18 -1.14
N ARG A 5 6.71 -9.62 -1.57
CA ARG A 5 5.46 -10.35 -1.85
C ARG A 5 4.78 -9.81 -3.11
N ASN A 6 3.91 -10.61 -3.73
CA ASN A 6 3.00 -10.09 -4.74
C ASN A 6 1.76 -9.48 -4.06
N CYS A 7 1.12 -8.50 -4.71
CA CYS A 7 0.02 -7.72 -4.12
C CYS A 7 -1.15 -8.62 -3.70
N GLY A 8 -1.55 -9.60 -4.52
CA GLY A 8 -2.64 -10.53 -4.24
C GLY A 8 -2.29 -11.64 -3.23
N GLU A 9 -1.06 -11.69 -2.72
CA GLU A 9 -0.59 -12.72 -1.78
C GLU A 9 -0.38 -12.19 -0.35
N VAL A 10 -0.63 -10.89 -0.12
CA VAL A 10 -0.60 -10.28 1.20
C VAL A 10 -1.81 -10.77 2.00
N GLY A 11 -1.56 -11.30 3.21
CA GLY A 11 -2.63 -11.85 4.06
C GLY A 11 -2.27 -11.85 5.55
N GLU A 12 -3.04 -12.59 6.35
CA GLU A 12 -2.91 -12.58 7.82
C GLU A 12 -1.52 -13.00 8.33
N ALA A 13 -0.83 -13.88 7.61
CA ALA A 13 0.53 -14.32 7.95
C ALA A 13 1.57 -13.18 7.87
N ASP A 14 1.21 -12.04 7.28
CA ASP A 14 2.09 -10.88 7.08
C ASP A 14 1.85 -9.76 8.12
N ILE A 15 0.93 -9.96 9.08
CA ILE A 15 0.66 -9.00 10.16
C ILE A 15 1.94 -8.72 10.96
N GLY A 16 2.23 -7.43 11.16
CA GLY A 16 3.39 -6.95 11.92
C GLY A 16 4.73 -7.01 11.18
N LYS A 17 4.74 -7.44 9.91
CA LYS A 17 5.95 -7.47 9.08
C LYS A 17 6.06 -6.21 8.23
N GLU A 18 7.28 -5.73 8.08
CA GLU A 18 7.60 -4.73 7.05
C GLU A 18 7.75 -5.44 5.70
N LEU A 19 7.06 -4.94 4.68
CA LEU A 19 7.06 -5.53 3.34
C LEU A 19 7.32 -4.45 2.28
N THR A 20 8.21 -4.77 1.36
CA THR A 20 8.43 -4.00 0.13
C THR A 20 7.51 -4.55 -0.96
N LEU A 21 6.62 -3.70 -1.48
CA LEU A 21 5.70 -4.06 -2.57
C LEU A 21 5.98 -3.20 -3.82
N SER A 22 5.58 -3.69 -4.99
CA SER A 22 5.74 -2.96 -6.25
C SER A 22 4.63 -3.31 -7.24
N GLY A 23 4.05 -2.30 -7.86
CA GLY A 23 2.94 -2.44 -8.78
C GLY A 23 2.55 -1.11 -9.40
N TRP A 24 1.38 -1.07 -10.02
CA TRP A 24 0.78 0.13 -10.58
C TRP A 24 -0.37 0.62 -9.71
N VAL A 25 -0.47 1.93 -9.52
CA VAL A 25 -1.62 2.55 -8.86
C VAL A 25 -2.86 2.28 -9.72
N PHE A 26 -3.80 1.50 -9.19
CA PHE A 26 -5.06 1.20 -9.85
C PHE A 26 -6.12 2.27 -9.52
N ARG A 27 -6.19 2.67 -8.25
CA ARG A 27 -7.11 3.73 -7.79
C ARG A 27 -6.51 4.47 -6.61
N ARG A 28 -6.63 5.80 -6.62
CA ARG A 28 -6.36 6.68 -5.46
C ARG A 28 -7.70 7.21 -4.94
N ARG A 29 -7.90 7.15 -3.63
CA ARG A 29 -9.07 7.72 -2.94
C ARG A 29 -8.58 8.63 -1.82
N ASP A 30 -9.16 9.82 -1.75
CA ASP A 30 -8.78 10.85 -0.78
C ASP A 30 -9.99 11.16 0.09
N HIS A 31 -9.82 11.02 1.40
CA HIS A 31 -10.88 11.24 2.38
C HIS A 31 -10.55 12.37 3.36
N GLY A 32 -9.83 13.41 2.89
CA GLY A 32 -9.63 14.64 3.66
C GLY A 32 -8.67 14.46 4.84
N GLY A 33 -7.56 13.74 4.62
CA GLY A 33 -6.54 13.45 5.63
C GLY A 33 -6.09 12.00 5.63
N LEU A 34 -6.81 11.11 4.94
CA LEU A 34 -6.44 9.70 4.77
C LEU A 34 -6.47 9.35 3.28
N ILE A 35 -5.35 8.88 2.75
CA ILE A 35 -5.23 8.51 1.34
C ILE A 35 -5.18 6.98 1.24
N PHE A 36 -6.06 6.43 0.40
CA PHE A 36 -6.04 5.01 0.07
C PHE A 36 -5.55 4.85 -1.37
N VAL A 37 -4.61 3.94 -1.55
CA VAL A 37 -4.10 3.55 -2.86
C VAL A 37 -4.32 2.05 -3.03
N ASP A 38 -5.11 1.69 -4.02
CA ASP A 38 -5.21 0.30 -4.46
C ASP A 38 -4.03 0.03 -5.40
N LEU A 39 -3.04 -0.71 -4.93
CA LEU A 39 -1.86 -1.11 -5.70
C LEU A 39 -2.13 -2.44 -6.39
N ARG A 40 -1.85 -2.51 -7.69
CA ARG A 40 -2.10 -3.69 -8.52
C ARG A 40 -0.82 -4.26 -9.09
N ASP A 41 -0.72 -5.58 -9.08
CA ASP A 41 0.20 -6.31 -9.96
C ASP A 41 -0.54 -7.47 -10.65
N ARG A 42 0.20 -8.40 -11.27
CA ARG A 42 -0.38 -9.55 -11.98
C ARG A 42 -1.16 -10.51 -11.07
N SER A 43 -0.86 -10.53 -9.78
CA SER A 43 -1.44 -11.46 -8.81
C SER A 43 -2.75 -10.95 -8.21
N GLY A 44 -2.94 -9.62 -8.16
CA GLY A 44 -4.13 -9.04 -7.55
C GLY A 44 -3.95 -7.60 -7.10
N LEU A 45 -4.80 -7.21 -6.14
CA LEU A 45 -4.85 -5.88 -5.55
C LEU A 45 -4.49 -5.95 -4.07
N VAL A 46 -3.81 -4.92 -3.58
CA VAL A 46 -3.61 -4.66 -2.16
C VAL A 46 -3.93 -3.19 -1.87
N GLN A 47 -4.57 -2.92 -0.74
CA GLN A 47 -4.88 -1.55 -0.32
C GLN A 47 -3.75 -1.03 0.56
N VAL A 48 -3.15 0.09 0.16
CA VAL A 48 -2.15 0.83 0.94
C VAL A 48 -2.84 2.08 1.52
N VAL A 49 -2.65 2.33 2.81
CA VAL A 49 -3.23 3.48 3.50
C VAL A 49 -2.11 4.41 3.93
N PHE A 50 -2.17 5.66 3.49
CA PHE A 50 -1.31 6.74 3.95
C PHE A 50 -2.12 7.58 4.93
N SER A 51 -1.65 7.58 6.18
CA SER A 51 -2.22 8.35 7.29
C SER A 51 -1.13 9.27 7.85
N PRO A 52 -1.46 10.52 8.24
CA PRO A 52 -0.52 11.41 8.92
C PRO A 52 -0.02 10.82 10.25
N ASP A 53 -0.78 9.92 10.88
CA ASP A 53 -0.37 9.25 12.12
C ASP A 53 0.72 8.19 11.89
N VAL A 54 0.91 7.73 10.64
CA VAL A 54 1.85 6.66 10.27
C VAL A 54 3.06 7.21 9.52
N SER A 55 2.87 8.21 8.66
CA SER A 55 3.95 8.90 7.98
C SER A 55 3.52 10.33 7.68
N SER A 56 3.98 11.27 8.52
CA SER A 56 3.80 12.71 8.29
C SER A 56 4.46 13.17 6.99
N GLU A 57 5.60 12.58 6.64
CA GLU A 57 6.39 12.91 5.44
C GLU A 57 5.66 12.58 4.13
N ALA A 58 4.82 11.54 4.10
CA ALA A 58 4.03 11.18 2.92
C ALA A 58 2.87 12.17 2.62
N HIS A 59 2.59 13.09 3.54
CA HIS A 59 1.55 14.10 3.41
C HIS A 59 2.06 15.51 3.07
N GLU A 60 3.38 15.75 3.15
CA GLU A 60 3.96 17.01 2.70
C GLU A 60 4.04 17.02 1.17
N SER A 61 3.34 17.97 0.53
CA SER A 61 3.30 18.17 -0.93
C SER A 61 4.33 19.19 -1.38
#